data_AF-A0A0D1KNA6-F1
#
_entry.id   AF-A0A0D1KNA6-F1
#
_cell.length_a   1.000
_cell.length_b   1.000
_cell.length_c   1.000
_cell.angle_alpha   90.00
_cell.angle_beta   90.00
_cell.angle_gamma   90.00
#
_symmetry.space_group_name_H-M   'P 1'
#
loop_
_entity.id
_entity.type
_entity.pdbx_description
1 polymer ?
#
loop_
_entity_poly.entity_id
_entity_poly.type
_entity_poly.pdbx_seq_one_letter_code
_entity_poly.pdbx_strand_id
1 'polypeptide(L)'
;MGNEIKFDLPEVEKAITKLKNATEVIKVSIPTNLTDHNNLDVTKKLNALNNKLNKLAEKYASSLNKQISQTEQLVRSMQETDEVLSKSITNK
;
A
#
# COMPACT_ATOMS: atom_id res chain seq x y z
N MET A 1 -35.18 -7.87 -5.75
CA MET A 1 -33.92 -8.44 -5.22
C MET A 1 -32.84 -8.18 -6.26
N GLY A 2 -32.20 -6.99 -6.25
CA GLY A 2 -31.44 -6.51 -7.42
C GLY A 2 -30.15 -5.76 -7.16
N ASN A 3 -29.77 -5.50 -5.90
CA ASN A 3 -28.59 -4.69 -5.57
C ASN A 3 -27.76 -5.31 -4.42
N GLU A 4 -27.48 -6.61 -4.47
CA GLU A 4 -26.46 -7.19 -3.58
C GLU A 4 -25.08 -6.97 -4.21
N ILE A 5 -24.20 -6.29 -3.48
CA ILE A 5 -22.79 -6.19 -3.85
C ILE A 5 -22.17 -7.55 -3.55
N LYS A 6 -22.02 -8.40 -4.56
CA LYS A 6 -21.28 -9.66 -4.45
C LYS A 6 -19.79 -9.35 -4.45
N PHE A 7 -19.15 -9.54 -3.31
CA PHE A 7 -17.73 -9.28 -3.14
C PHE A 7 -17.02 -10.54 -2.65
N ASP A 8 -15.96 -10.95 -3.35
CA ASP A 8 -15.08 -12.03 -2.88
C ASP A 8 -14.09 -11.45 -1.86
N LEU A 9 -14.49 -11.47 -0.59
CA LEU A 9 -13.71 -10.99 0.54
C LEU A 9 -12.31 -11.64 0.61
N PRO A 10 -12.19 -12.99 0.53
CA PRO A 10 -10.89 -13.66 0.47
C PRO A 10 -9.97 -13.17 -0.66
N GLU A 11 -10.51 -12.96 -1.86
CA GLU A 11 -9.71 -12.50 -3.00
C GLU A 11 -9.17 -11.08 -2.77
N VAL A 12 -9.98 -10.18 -2.20
CA VAL A 12 -9.55 -8.82 -1.92
C VAL A 12 -8.57 -8.75 -0.74
N GLU A 13 -8.79 -9.50 0.34
CA GLU A 13 -7.82 -9.57 1.43
C GLU A 13 -6.46 -10.10 0.95
N LYS A 14 -6.47 -11.08 0.03
CA LYS A 14 -5.26 -11.60 -0.60
C LYS A 14 -4.57 -10.54 -1.47
N ALA A 15 -5.34 -9.77 -2.24
CA ALA A 15 -4.80 -8.69 -3.07
C ALA A 15 -4.18 -7.57 -2.21
N ILE A 16 -4.85 -7.17 -1.14
CA ILE A 16 -4.36 -6.19 -0.15
C ILE A 16 -3.08 -6.68 0.51
N THR A 17 -3.01 -7.96 0.91
CA THR A 17 -1.82 -8.55 1.52
C THR A 17 -0.62 -8.55 0.55
N LYS A 18 -0.84 -8.87 -0.72
CA LYS A 18 0.21 -8.77 -1.76
C LYS A 18 0.71 -7.33 -1.91
N LEU A 19 -0.17 -6.35 -1.87
CA LEU A 19 0.19 -4.92 -1.95
C LEU A 19 1.01 -4.47 -0.74
N LYS A 20 0.67 -4.91 0.48
CA LYS A 20 1.47 -4.66 1.70
C LYS A 20 2.88 -5.23 1.59
N ASN A 21 3.01 -6.48 1.14
CA ASN A 21 4.32 -7.10 0.99
C ASN A 21 5.17 -6.36 -0.06
N ALA A 22 4.56 -5.88 -1.14
CA ALA A 22 5.26 -5.11 -2.17
C ALA A 22 5.76 -3.75 -1.66
N THR A 23 5.02 -3.06 -0.78
CA THR A 23 5.46 -1.77 -0.22
C THR A 23 6.65 -1.90 0.74
N GLU A 24 6.77 -3.01 1.46
CA GLU A 24 7.92 -3.28 2.32
C GLU A 24 9.21 -3.49 1.53
N VAL A 25 9.14 -4.18 0.39
CA VAL A 25 10.31 -4.43 -0.49
C VAL A 25 10.87 -3.14 -1.08
N ILE A 26 10.01 -2.16 -1.41
CA ILE A 26 10.44 -0.87 -1.97
C ILE A 26 11.42 -0.14 -1.04
N LYS A 27 11.20 -0.22 0.29
CA LYS A 27 12.07 0.46 1.28
C LYS A 27 13.49 -0.11 1.36
N VAL A 28 13.67 -1.40 1.09
CA VAL A 28 14.95 -2.11 1.30
C VAL A 28 15.87 -2.00 0.07
N SER A 29 15.31 -1.73 -1.10
CA SER A 29 16.01 -1.86 -2.38
C SER A 29 16.93 -0.70 -2.79
N ILE A 30 16.84 0.46 -2.13
CA ILE A 30 17.59 1.65 -2.58
C ILE A 30 18.84 1.85 -1.71
N PRO A 31 20.05 1.78 -2.29
CA PRO A 31 21.28 2.05 -1.57
C PRO A 31 21.30 3.49 -1.08
N THR A 32 21.75 3.74 0.14
CA THR A 32 21.87 5.11 0.69
C THR A 32 23.15 5.81 0.25
N ASN A 33 24.24 5.08 0.06
CA ASN A 33 25.54 5.61 -0.38
C ASN A 33 26.07 4.86 -1.60
N LEU A 34 26.14 5.54 -2.75
CA LEU A 34 26.66 4.94 -4.00
C LEU A 34 28.16 5.17 -4.19
N THR A 35 28.74 6.18 -3.54
CA THR A 35 30.16 6.51 -3.68
C THR A 35 30.73 6.95 -2.34
N ASP A 36 31.30 6.02 -1.58
CA ASP A 36 32.11 6.37 -0.43
C ASP A 36 33.39 7.09 -0.90
N HIS A 37 33.69 8.25 -0.31
CA HIS A 37 34.94 9.02 -0.45
C HIS A 37 35.29 9.67 -1.81
N ASN A 38 34.37 9.72 -2.80
CA ASN A 38 34.64 10.38 -4.09
C ASN A 38 34.06 11.81 -4.16
N ASN A 39 34.94 12.82 -4.30
CA ASN A 39 34.61 14.24 -4.32
C ASN A 39 34.45 14.86 -5.72
N LEU A 40 34.47 14.06 -6.80
CA LEU A 40 34.21 14.54 -8.14
C LEU A 40 32.78 15.10 -8.25
N ASP A 41 32.58 16.14 -9.05
CA ASP A 41 31.24 16.74 -9.18
C ASP A 41 30.20 15.78 -9.77
N VAL A 42 30.63 14.79 -10.54
CA VAL A 42 29.77 13.73 -11.06
C VAL A 42 29.25 12.83 -9.93
N THR A 43 30.09 12.47 -8.96
CA THR A 43 29.68 11.63 -7.83
C THR A 43 28.77 12.37 -6.87
N LYS A 44 28.99 13.67 -6.66
CA LYS A 44 28.03 14.53 -5.92
C LYS A 44 26.66 14.57 -6.59
N LYS A 45 26.60 14.73 -7.92
CA LYS A 45 25.34 14.70 -8.68
C LYS A 45 24.66 13.34 -8.60
N LEU A 46 25.42 12.25 -8.65
CA LEU A 46 24.90 10.89 -8.51
C LEU A 46 24.30 10.65 -7.13
N ASN A 47 24.97 11.07 -6.06
CA ASN A 47 24.44 11.00 -4.70
C ASN A 47 23.20 11.89 -4.51
N ALA A 48 23.18 13.09 -5.09
CA ALA A 48 22.00 13.96 -5.05
C ALA A 48 20.80 13.34 -5.80
N LEU A 49 21.04 12.69 -6.94
CA LEU A 49 20.01 11.96 -7.68
C LEU A 49 19.50 10.77 -6.87
N ASN A 50 20.39 9.98 -6.29
CA ASN A 50 20.05 8.85 -5.44
C ASN A 50 19.18 9.27 -4.24
N ASN A 51 19.54 10.38 -3.58
CA ASN A 51 18.75 10.95 -2.49
C ASN A 51 17.35 11.40 -2.95
N LYS A 52 17.22 11.92 -4.17
CA LYS A 52 15.91 12.27 -4.75
C LYS A 52 15.08 11.02 -5.04
N LEU A 53 15.69 9.97 -5.55
CA LEU A 53 15.02 8.68 -5.81
C LEU A 53 14.56 8.03 -4.51
N ASN A 54 15.40 8.04 -3.47
CA ASN A 54 15.04 7.61 -2.12
C ASN A 54 13.79 8.33 -1.60
N LYS A 55 13.80 9.66 -1.62
CA LYS A 55 12.66 10.48 -1.18
C LYS A 55 11.40 10.23 -2.01
N LEU A 56 11.54 9.99 -3.32
CA LEU A 56 10.41 9.68 -4.19
C LEU A 56 9.81 8.32 -3.84
N ALA A 57 10.65 7.30 -3.66
CA ALA A 57 10.23 5.96 -3.28
C ALA A 57 9.55 5.93 -1.90
N GLU A 58 10.10 6.66 -0.92
CA GLU A 58 9.48 6.82 0.40
C GLU A 58 8.08 7.46 0.31
N LYS A 59 7.94 8.54 -0.45
CA LYS A 59 6.64 9.20 -0.67
C LYS A 59 5.65 8.27 -1.37
N TYR A 60 6.10 7.55 -2.39
CA TYR A 60 5.26 6.60 -3.12
C TYR A 60 4.79 5.46 -2.20
N ALA A 61 5.70 4.84 -1.45
CA ALA A 61 5.39 3.79 -0.49
C ALA A 61 4.43 4.29 0.60
N SER A 62 4.62 5.51 1.11
CA SER A 62 3.70 6.12 2.08
C SER A 62 2.30 6.33 1.51
N SER A 63 2.17 6.87 0.30
CA SER A 63 0.88 7.06 -0.37
C SER A 63 0.18 5.73 -0.64
N LEU A 64 0.92 4.72 -1.12
CA LEU A 64 0.38 3.39 -1.38
C LEU A 64 -0.09 2.72 -0.08
N ASN A 65 0.69 2.81 1.01
CA ASN A 65 0.26 2.30 2.32
C ASN A 65 -1.00 3.01 2.84
N LYS A 66 -1.15 4.31 2.61
CA LYS A 66 -2.37 5.05 2.96
C LYS A 66 -3.58 4.50 2.19
N GLN A 67 -3.43 4.28 0.88
CA GLN A 67 -4.49 3.73 0.04
C GLN A 67 -4.87 2.31 0.48
N ILE A 68 -3.89 1.44 0.73
CA ILE A 68 -4.10 0.09 1.25
C ILE A 68 -4.91 0.15 2.55
N SER A 69 -4.52 1.01 3.50
CA SER A 69 -5.23 1.14 4.77
C SER A 69 -6.67 1.62 4.61
N GLN A 70 -6.92 2.57 3.69
CA GLN A 70 -8.27 3.03 3.35
C GLN A 70 -9.11 1.92 2.70
N THR A 71 -8.53 1.13 1.80
CA THR A 71 -9.22 0.00 1.18
C THR A 71 -9.55 -1.07 2.21
N GLU A 72 -8.65 -1.39 3.13
CA GLU A 72 -8.92 -2.33 4.23
C GLU A 72 -10.09 -1.87 5.11
N GLN A 73 -10.15 -0.58 5.45
CA GLN A 73 -11.27 -0.02 6.22
C GLN A 73 -12.58 -0.14 5.45
N LEU A 74 -12.60 0.17 4.16
CA LEU A 74 -13.79 0.04 3.33
C LEU A 74 -14.28 -1.42 3.26
N VAL A 75 -13.38 -2.38 3.07
CA VAL A 75 -13.72 -3.81 3.07
C VAL A 75 -14.33 -4.24 4.40
N ARG A 76 -13.75 -3.81 5.53
CA ARG A 76 -14.32 -4.09 6.86
C ARG A 76 -15.69 -3.46 7.06
N SER A 77 -15.87 -2.20 6.67
CA SER A 77 -17.18 -1.54 6.77
C SER A 77 -18.23 -2.23 5.90
N MET A 78 -17.84 -2.78 4.74
CA MET A 78 -18.74 -3.58 3.91
C MET A 78 -19.10 -4.93 4.58
N GLN A 79 -18.12 -5.61 5.20
CA GLN A 79 -18.37 -6.83 6.00
C GLN A 79 -19.34 -6.55 7.16
N GLU A 80 -19.09 -5.50 7.93
CA GLU A 80 -19.95 -5.10 9.05
C GLU A 80 -21.37 -4.76 8.57
N THR A 81 -21.50 -4.06 7.45
CA THR A 81 -22.80 -3.71 6.86
C THR A 81 -23.55 -4.96 6.43
N ASP A 82 -22.87 -5.92 5.78
CA ASP A 82 -23.46 -7.18 5.35
C ASP A 82 -23.93 -8.04 6.54
N GLU A 83 -23.13 -8.11 7.60
CA GLU A 83 -23.52 -8.79 8.85
C GLU A 83 -24.76 -8.16 9.50
N VAL A 84 -24.82 -6.82 9.56
CA VAL A 84 -25.95 -6.10 10.16
C VAL A 84 -27.22 -6.32 9.33
N LEU A 85 -27.12 -6.24 8.01
CA LEU A 85 -28.24 -6.49 7.11
C LEU A 85 -28.74 -7.93 7.24
N SER A 86 -27.82 -8.91 7.23
CA SER A 86 -28.15 -10.32 7.42
C SER A 86 -28.90 -10.53 8.73
N LYS A 87 -28.37 -10.05 9.87
CA LYS A 87 -29.03 -10.15 11.18
C LYS A 87 -30.41 -9.49 11.19
N SER A 88 -30.62 -8.38 10.49
CA SER A 88 -31.92 -7.71 10.40
C SER A 88 -32.97 -8.49 9.60
N ILE A 89 -32.54 -9.28 8.62
CA ILE A 89 -33.41 -10.12 7.79
C ILE A 89 -33.79 -11.40 8.55
N THR A 90 -32.87 -12.00 9.31
CA THR A 90 -33.12 -13.23 10.07
C THR A 90 -33.95 -13.01 11.35
N ASN A 91 -34.01 -11.78 11.88
CA ASN A 91 -34.81 -11.42 13.07
C ASN A 91 -36.26 -11.00 12.75
N LYS A 92 -36.74 -11.24 11.52
CA LYS A 92 -38.09 -10.91 11.05
C LYS A 92 -38.89 -12.16 10.76
#